data_AF-A0A2B7WJD7-F1
#
_entry.id   AF-A0A2B7WJD7-F1
#
_cell.length_a   1.000
_cell.length_b   1.000
_cell.length_c   1.000
_cell.angle_alpha   90.00
_cell.angle_beta   90.00
_cell.angle_gamma   90.00
#
_symmetry.space_group_name_H-M   'P 1'
#
loop_
_entity.id
_entity.type
_entity.pdbx_description
1 polymer ?
#
loop_
_entity_poly.entity_id
_entity_poly.type
_entity_poly.pdbx_seq_one_letter_code
_entity_poly.pdbx_strand_id
1 'polypeptide(L)'
;MPGTTKELIDALLTHRINTITELRRAERTLIGQDCTEATEPLSQAWLYYVNSNNLLSELRSLTKNYPFSSECLDDAKVLTFSDPKSVRSWNFCWLVLSKMQEQQLIPKHARDIAANPVMWGGRAPTLTEVEQLSDACTAEWTMAAQRMLRHWEQPPIKSDE
;
A
#
# COMPACT_ATOMS: atom_id res chain seq x y z
N MET A 1 -16.92 -28.11 0.64
CA MET A 1 -17.44 -27.64 -0.66
C MET A 1 -16.27 -27.16 -1.52
N PRO A 2 -15.84 -27.92 -2.54
CA PRO A 2 -14.65 -27.60 -3.34
C PRO A 2 -14.83 -26.53 -4.43
N GLY A 3 -16.04 -25.97 -4.62
CA GLY A 3 -16.31 -24.93 -5.64
C GLY A 3 -15.84 -23.53 -5.24
N THR A 4 -16.04 -23.14 -3.98
CA THR A 4 -15.73 -21.79 -3.48
C THR A 4 -14.25 -21.42 -3.54
N THR A 5 -13.34 -22.39 -3.37
CA THR A 5 -11.89 -22.14 -3.40
C THR A 5 -11.40 -21.86 -4.81
N LYS A 6 -11.82 -22.67 -5.79
CA LYS A 6 -11.44 -22.50 -7.21
C LYS A 6 -12.04 -21.24 -7.82
N GLU A 7 -13.31 -20.95 -7.51
CA GLU A 7 -13.96 -19.71 -7.94
C GLU A 7 -13.26 -18.47 -7.39
N LEU A 8 -12.80 -18.52 -6.14
CA LEU A 8 -12.08 -17.42 -5.53
C LEU A 8 -10.67 -17.25 -6.14
N ILE A 9 -9.97 -18.35 -6.43
CA ILE A 9 -8.70 -18.32 -7.16
C ILE A 9 -8.89 -17.72 -8.57
N ASP A 10 -9.93 -18.15 -9.31
CA ASP A 10 -10.28 -17.57 -10.61
C ASP A 10 -10.56 -16.06 -10.50
N ALA A 11 -11.30 -15.64 -9.47
CA ALA A 11 -11.60 -14.23 -9.23
C ALA A 11 -10.35 -13.39 -8.92
N LEU A 12 -9.35 -13.96 -8.24
CA LEU A 12 -8.05 -13.32 -7.99
C LEU A 12 -7.25 -13.17 -9.28
N LEU A 13 -7.15 -14.25 -10.06
CA LEU A 13 -6.38 -14.29 -11.32
C LEU A 13 -7.01 -13.41 -12.41
N THR A 14 -8.34 -13.29 -12.42
CA THR A 14 -9.08 -12.41 -13.34
C THR A 14 -9.22 -10.97 -12.84
N HIS A 15 -8.63 -10.65 -11.68
CA HIS A 15 -8.65 -9.32 -11.06
C HIS A 15 -10.06 -8.74 -10.83
N ARG A 16 -11.08 -9.61 -10.72
CA ARG A 16 -12.45 -9.19 -10.35
C ARG A 16 -12.51 -8.66 -8.93
N ILE A 17 -11.60 -9.15 -8.08
CA ILE A 17 -11.38 -8.71 -6.70
C ILE A 17 -10.23 -7.71 -6.73
N ASN A 18 -10.50 -6.43 -6.51
CA ASN A 18 -9.52 -5.36 -6.70
C ASN A 18 -9.48 -4.29 -5.61
N THR A 19 -10.22 -4.49 -4.51
CA THR A 19 -10.11 -3.64 -3.31
C THR A 19 -9.34 -4.36 -2.19
N ILE A 20 -8.71 -3.60 -1.30
CA ILE A 20 -7.98 -4.17 -0.15
C ILE A 20 -8.87 -5.06 0.71
N THR A 21 -10.14 -4.67 0.89
CA THR A 21 -11.08 -5.40 1.76
C THR A 21 -11.44 -6.76 1.17
N GLU A 22 -11.71 -6.83 -0.13
CA GLU A 22 -12.07 -8.08 -0.77
C GLU A 22 -10.85 -9.00 -0.91
N LEU A 23 -9.66 -8.47 -1.24
CA LEU A 23 -8.41 -9.24 -1.26
C LEU A 23 -8.08 -9.84 0.11
N ARG A 24 -8.25 -9.07 1.20
CA ARG A 24 -8.08 -9.57 2.56
C ARG A 24 -9.09 -10.63 2.94
N ARG A 25 -10.35 -10.49 2.50
CA ARG A 25 -11.38 -11.51 2.74
C ARG A 25 -11.04 -12.80 1.99
N ALA A 26 -10.57 -12.70 0.75
CA ALA A 26 -10.11 -13.84 -0.04
C ALA A 26 -8.92 -14.52 0.64
N GLU A 27 -7.90 -13.75 1.02
CA GLU A 27 -6.73 -14.21 1.77
C GLU A 27 -7.11 -15.00 3.03
N ARG A 28 -7.93 -14.42 3.91
CA ARG A 28 -8.37 -15.09 5.15
C ARG A 28 -9.09 -16.41 4.88
N THR A 29 -9.87 -16.47 3.81
CA THR A 29 -10.64 -17.67 3.44
C THR A 29 -9.71 -18.77 2.91
N LEU A 30 -8.73 -18.41 2.08
CA LEU A 30 -7.80 -19.36 1.47
C LEU A 30 -6.78 -19.89 2.46
N ILE A 31 -6.21 -19.02 3.29
CA ILE A 31 -5.24 -19.41 4.32
C ILE A 31 -5.93 -20.25 5.40
N GLY A 32 -7.15 -19.88 5.81
CA GLY A 32 -7.91 -20.67 6.78
C GLY A 32 -8.33 -22.07 6.27
N GLN A 33 -8.17 -22.34 4.97
CA GLN A 33 -8.39 -23.65 4.36
C GLN A 33 -7.09 -24.42 4.08
N ASP A 34 -5.93 -23.90 4.50
CA ASP A 34 -4.60 -24.43 4.19
C ASP A 34 -4.40 -24.71 2.68
N CYS A 35 -4.99 -23.86 1.83
CA CYS A 35 -4.93 -24.02 0.38
C CYS A 35 -3.57 -23.54 -0.15
N THR A 36 -2.60 -24.44 -0.19
CA THR A 36 -1.23 -24.16 -0.67
C THR A 36 -1.21 -23.64 -2.11
N GLU A 37 -2.09 -24.15 -2.97
CA GLU A 37 -2.29 -23.73 -4.37
C GLU A 37 -2.68 -22.24 -4.50
N ALA A 38 -3.20 -21.62 -3.44
CA ALA A 38 -3.66 -20.25 -3.48
C ALA A 38 -2.57 -19.20 -3.21
N THR A 39 -1.39 -19.63 -2.75
CA THR A 39 -0.28 -18.71 -2.39
C THR A 39 0.19 -17.87 -3.58
N GLU A 40 0.39 -18.50 -4.74
CA GLU A 40 0.84 -17.81 -5.95
C GLU A 40 -0.26 -16.88 -6.51
N PRO A 41 -1.51 -17.32 -6.72
CA PRO A 41 -2.61 -16.43 -7.11
C PRO A 41 -2.80 -15.23 -6.18
N LEU A 42 -2.69 -15.42 -4.86
CA LEU A 42 -2.77 -14.33 -3.89
C LEU A 42 -1.61 -13.35 -4.03
N SER A 43 -0.39 -13.85 -4.19
CA SER A 43 0.80 -13.02 -4.37
C SER A 43 0.68 -12.15 -5.63
N GLN A 44 0.23 -12.75 -6.74
CA GLN A 44 -0.01 -12.04 -8.01
C GLN A 44 -1.13 -11.01 -7.89
N ALA A 45 -2.22 -11.32 -7.19
CA ALA A 45 -3.31 -10.39 -6.99
C ALA A 45 -2.88 -9.15 -6.18
N TRP A 46 -2.08 -9.34 -5.12
CA TRP A 46 -1.50 -8.23 -4.36
C TRP A 46 -0.52 -7.40 -5.18
N LEU A 47 0.32 -8.05 -5.99
CA LEU A 47 1.23 -7.38 -6.90
C LEU A 47 0.46 -6.51 -7.91
N TYR A 48 -0.58 -7.07 -8.52
CA TYR A 48 -1.46 -6.35 -9.46
C TYR A 48 -2.16 -5.17 -8.78
N TYR A 49 -2.72 -5.38 -7.58
CA TYR A 49 -3.41 -4.35 -6.81
C TYR A 49 -2.52 -3.10 -6.57
N VAL A 50 -1.25 -3.32 -6.24
CA VAL A 50 -0.30 -2.24 -6.00
C VAL A 50 0.17 -1.57 -7.29
N ASN A 51 0.39 -2.35 -8.36
CA ASN A 51 0.93 -1.82 -9.62
C ASN A 51 -0.13 -1.21 -10.54
N SER A 52 -1.40 -1.59 -10.41
CA SER A 52 -2.51 -1.11 -11.23
C SER A 52 -3.23 0.11 -10.64
N ASN A 53 -2.55 0.89 -9.79
CA ASN A 53 -3.07 2.09 -9.12
C ASN A 53 -4.29 1.88 -8.19
N ASN A 54 -4.71 0.65 -7.89
CA ASN A 54 -5.82 0.42 -6.95
C ASN A 54 -5.44 0.89 -5.54
N LEU A 55 -4.24 0.52 -5.05
CA LEU A 55 -3.73 1.02 -3.77
C LEU A 55 -3.65 2.56 -3.73
N LEU A 56 -3.12 3.17 -4.78
CA LEU A 56 -3.01 4.64 -4.85
C LEU A 56 -4.40 5.30 -4.81
N SER A 57 -5.36 4.74 -5.55
CA SER A 57 -6.73 5.25 -5.61
C SER A 57 -7.41 5.17 -4.24
N GLU A 58 -7.25 4.04 -3.54
CA GLU A 58 -7.79 3.88 -2.20
C GLU A 58 -7.10 4.80 -1.18
N LEU A 59 -5.77 4.95 -1.22
CA LEU A 59 -5.05 5.92 -0.38
C LEU A 59 -5.57 7.34 -0.62
N ARG A 60 -5.73 7.75 -1.88
CA ARG A 60 -6.29 9.07 -2.24
C ARG A 60 -7.73 9.27 -1.78
N SER A 61 -8.52 8.19 -1.72
CA SER A 61 -9.88 8.25 -1.16
C SER A 61 -9.89 8.54 0.36
N LEU A 62 -8.81 8.17 1.06
CA LEU A 62 -8.60 8.45 2.49
C LEU A 62 -7.95 9.81 2.76
N THR A 63 -7.23 10.37 1.78
CA THR A 63 -6.47 11.62 1.92
C THR A 63 -7.11 12.73 1.09
N LYS A 64 -8.32 13.13 1.47
CA LYS A 64 -9.15 14.03 0.65
C LYS A 64 -8.67 15.47 0.69
N ASN A 65 -8.03 15.88 1.79
CA ASN A 65 -7.55 17.24 1.96
C ASN A 65 -6.23 17.45 1.22
N TYR A 66 -5.34 16.46 1.32
CA TYR A 66 -4.03 16.43 0.69
C TYR A 66 -3.87 15.11 -0.07
N PRO A 67 -4.14 15.07 -1.39
CA PRO A 67 -4.05 13.84 -2.16
C PRO A 67 -2.71 13.11 -2.01
N PHE A 68 -2.74 11.82 -1.71
CA PHE A 68 -1.53 11.00 -1.52
C PHE A 68 -0.61 11.04 -2.75
N SER A 69 0.68 11.20 -2.48
CA SER A 69 1.73 11.27 -3.50
C SER A 69 1.95 9.93 -4.20
N SER A 70 1.88 9.93 -5.53
CA SER A 70 2.24 8.74 -6.33
C SER A 70 3.74 8.43 -6.21
N GLU A 71 4.59 9.46 -6.17
CA GLU A 71 6.05 9.30 -6.03
C GLU A 71 6.40 8.61 -4.71
N CYS A 72 5.71 8.93 -3.62
CA CYS A 72 5.90 8.24 -2.34
C CYS A 72 5.59 6.75 -2.44
N LEU A 73 4.58 6.37 -3.22
CA LEU A 73 4.23 4.97 -3.45
C LEU A 73 5.23 4.29 -4.38
N ASP A 74 5.71 4.97 -5.40
CA ASP A 74 6.67 4.41 -6.34
C ASP A 74 8.05 4.19 -5.69
N ASP A 75 8.54 5.14 -4.88
CA ASP A 75 9.76 4.96 -4.07
C ASP A 75 9.61 3.76 -3.13
N ALA A 76 8.46 3.59 -2.48
CA ALA A 76 8.20 2.45 -1.61
C ALA A 76 8.21 1.11 -2.36
N LYS A 77 7.66 1.05 -3.59
CA LYS A 77 7.73 -0.13 -4.46
C LYS A 77 9.18 -0.48 -4.80
N VAL A 78 9.97 0.50 -5.23
CA VAL A 78 11.39 0.31 -5.59
C VAL A 78 12.20 -0.23 -4.41
N LEU A 79 12.01 0.35 -3.22
CA LEU A 79 12.67 -0.14 -2.00
C LEU A 79 12.22 -1.56 -1.64
N THR A 80 10.94 -1.88 -1.83
CA THR A 80 10.42 -3.22 -1.57
C THR A 80 11.04 -4.26 -2.51
N PHE A 81 11.14 -3.96 -3.80
CA PHE A 81 11.80 -4.86 -4.77
C PHE A 81 13.29 -5.04 -4.50
N SER A 82 13.95 -4.00 -3.98
CA SER A 82 15.39 -4.01 -3.73
C SER A 82 15.76 -4.61 -2.37
N ASP A 83 14.80 -4.82 -1.47
CA ASP A 83 15.06 -5.37 -0.13
C ASP A 83 15.09 -6.91 -0.17
N PRO A 84 16.23 -7.55 0.15
CA PRO A 84 16.32 -9.01 0.22
C PRO A 84 15.38 -9.62 1.26
N LYS A 85 14.96 -8.84 2.28
CA LYS A 85 14.01 -9.29 3.31
C LYS A 85 12.57 -9.37 2.80
N SER A 86 12.24 -8.74 1.66
CA SER A 86 10.91 -8.82 1.05
C SER A 86 10.53 -10.25 0.66
N VAL A 87 11.50 -11.14 0.46
CA VAL A 87 11.28 -12.59 0.20
C VAL A 87 10.51 -13.27 1.35
N ARG A 88 10.55 -12.69 2.55
CA ARG A 88 9.89 -13.19 3.76
C ARG A 88 8.38 -12.97 3.79
N SER A 89 7.82 -12.12 2.93
CA SER A 89 6.37 -11.97 2.81
C SER A 89 5.94 -12.17 1.38
N TRP A 90 4.83 -12.88 1.21
CA TRP A 90 4.18 -13.06 -0.08
C TRP A 90 3.21 -11.88 -0.38
N ASN A 91 2.97 -11.00 0.61
CA ASN A 91 2.04 -9.88 0.48
C ASN A 91 2.78 -8.58 0.13
N PHE A 92 2.87 -8.29 -1.17
CA PHE A 92 3.56 -7.11 -1.68
C PHE A 92 2.95 -5.79 -1.18
N CYS A 93 1.62 -5.71 -1.03
CA CYS A 93 0.94 -4.51 -0.54
C CYS A 93 1.34 -4.17 0.89
N TRP A 94 1.36 -5.17 1.78
CA TRP A 94 1.77 -4.96 3.17
C TRP A 94 3.23 -4.50 3.23
N LEU A 95 4.13 -5.13 2.48
CA LEU A 95 5.55 -4.74 2.43
C LEU A 95 5.73 -3.27 2.01
N VAL A 96 5.04 -2.85 0.94
CA VAL A 96 5.10 -1.46 0.44
C VAL A 96 4.62 -0.47 1.49
N LEU A 97 3.48 -0.75 2.14
CA LEU A 97 2.95 0.11 3.20
C LEU A 97 3.88 0.18 4.42
N SER A 98 4.47 -0.95 4.82
CA SER A 98 5.46 -1.00 5.91
C SER A 98 6.71 -0.20 5.54
N LYS A 99 7.20 -0.30 4.30
CA LYS A 99 8.38 0.46 3.83
C LYS A 99 8.16 1.96 3.86
N MET A 100 6.96 2.43 3.51
CA MET A 100 6.62 3.86 3.64
C MET A 100 6.83 4.39 5.06
N GLN A 101 6.50 3.59 6.07
CA GLN A 101 6.64 3.96 7.48
C GLN A 101 8.08 3.80 7.98
N GLU A 102 8.68 2.63 7.73
CA GLU A 102 10.04 2.31 8.19
C GLU A 102 11.10 3.26 7.63
N GLN A 103 10.95 3.68 6.37
CA GLN A 103 11.94 4.49 5.66
C GLN A 103 11.60 5.99 5.66
N GLN A 104 10.59 6.41 6.44
CA GLN A 104 10.17 7.82 6.54
C GLN A 104 9.89 8.47 5.17
N LEU A 105 9.34 7.70 4.23
CA LEU A 105 9.03 8.22 2.88
C LEU A 105 7.92 9.25 2.91
N ILE A 106 6.92 9.06 3.77
CA ILE A 106 5.78 9.98 3.88
C ILE A 106 6.25 11.41 4.24
N PRO A 107 7.01 11.64 5.33
CA PRO A 107 7.56 12.96 5.63
C PRO A 107 8.43 13.55 4.52
N LYS A 108 9.28 12.73 3.88
CA LYS A 108 10.14 13.16 2.77
C LYS A 108 9.31 13.74 1.63
N HIS A 109 8.36 12.96 1.09
CA HIS A 109 7.57 13.41 -0.05
C HIS A 109 6.54 14.49 0.30
N ALA A 110 6.06 14.53 1.54
CA ALA A 110 5.23 15.62 2.02
C ALA A 110 5.98 16.95 1.97
N ARG A 111 7.26 16.94 2.38
CA ARG A 111 8.14 18.11 2.30
C ARG A 111 8.45 18.50 0.86
N ASP A 112 8.71 17.53 -0.02
CA ASP A 112 9.00 17.80 -1.43
C ASP A 112 7.83 18.50 -2.13
N ILE A 113 6.59 18.03 -1.89
CA ILE A 113 5.38 18.68 -2.41
C ILE A 113 5.19 20.06 -1.76
N ALA A 114 5.37 20.18 -0.45
CA ALA A 114 5.20 21.46 0.23
C ALA A 114 6.23 22.51 -0.22
N ALA A 115 7.44 22.09 -0.59
CA ALA A 115 8.49 22.97 -1.11
C ALA A 115 8.27 23.36 -2.59
N ASN A 116 7.40 22.64 -3.32
CA ASN A 116 7.19 22.88 -4.75
C ASN A 116 6.43 24.19 -4.99
N PRO A 117 7.03 25.18 -5.69
CA PRO A 117 6.37 26.46 -5.98
C PRO A 117 5.02 26.34 -6.71
N VAL A 118 4.79 25.26 -7.46
CA VAL A 118 3.51 25.01 -8.14
C VAL A 118 2.34 24.92 -7.15
N MET A 119 2.57 24.39 -5.96
CA MET A 119 1.56 24.33 -4.89
C MET A 119 1.17 25.71 -4.35
N TRP A 120 2.01 26.71 -4.61
CA TRP A 120 1.86 28.08 -4.14
C TRP A 120 1.58 29.05 -5.29
N GLY A 121 1.03 28.55 -6.41
CA GLY A 121 0.72 29.36 -7.59
C GLY A 121 1.95 29.90 -8.31
N GLY A 122 3.07 29.18 -8.23
CA GLY A 122 4.36 29.58 -8.82
C GLY A 122 5.24 30.43 -7.90
N ARG A 123 4.77 30.80 -6.70
CA ARG A 123 5.55 31.53 -5.71
C ARG A 123 6.50 30.58 -4.96
N ALA A 124 7.70 31.06 -4.64
CA ALA A 124 8.56 30.39 -3.66
C ALA A 124 7.94 30.47 -2.25
N PRO A 125 7.61 29.34 -1.59
CA PRO A 125 7.09 29.35 -0.24
C PRO A 125 8.15 29.77 0.77
N THR A 126 7.70 30.30 1.90
CA THR A 126 8.56 30.49 3.07
C THR A 126 8.80 29.16 3.78
N LEU A 127 9.84 29.10 4.62
CA LEU A 127 10.14 27.88 5.38
C LEU A 127 8.95 27.44 6.26
N THR A 128 8.30 28.39 6.94
CA THR A 128 7.14 28.12 7.79
C THR A 128 5.96 27.56 7.00
N GLU A 129 5.73 28.07 5.79
CA GLU A 129 4.68 27.58 4.89
C GLU A 129 4.93 26.15 4.42
N VAL A 130 6.19 25.84 4.09
CA VAL A 130 6.61 24.47 3.75
C VAL A 130 6.40 23.54 4.94
N GLU A 131 6.80 23.95 6.14
CA GLU A 131 6.64 23.14 7.36
C GLU A 131 5.17 22.86 7.66
N GLN A 132 4.32 23.88 7.66
CA GLN A 132 2.89 23.71 7.94
C GLN A 132 2.19 22.78 6.95
N LEU A 133 2.44 22.94 5.65
CA LEU A 133 1.85 22.09 4.63
C LEU A 133 2.43 20.67 4.68
N SER A 134 3.74 20.54 4.88
CA SER A 134 4.41 19.24 5.04
C SER A 134 3.85 18.47 6.23
N ASP A 135 3.64 19.13 7.38
CA ASP A 135 3.11 18.50 8.58
C ASP A 135 1.66 18.04 8.38
N ALA A 136 0.84 18.87 7.74
CA ALA A 136 -0.55 18.52 7.42
C ALA A 136 -0.64 17.32 6.46
N CYS A 137 0.15 17.32 5.39
CA CYS A 137 0.27 16.18 4.46
C CYS A 137 0.77 14.92 5.19
N THR A 138 1.83 15.05 5.99
CA THR A 138 2.43 13.94 6.73
C THR A 138 1.42 13.31 7.67
N ALA A 139 0.65 14.11 8.41
CA ALA A 139 -0.36 13.62 9.33
C ALA A 139 -1.47 12.83 8.61
N GLU A 140 -2.03 13.38 7.52
CA GLU A 140 -3.12 12.72 6.79
C GLU A 140 -2.64 11.44 6.08
N TRP A 141 -1.46 11.49 5.44
CA TRP A 141 -0.90 10.34 4.72
C TRP A 141 -0.47 9.23 5.67
N THR A 142 0.10 9.57 6.82
CA THR A 142 0.45 8.60 7.86
C THR A 142 -0.80 7.91 8.39
N MET A 143 -1.86 8.68 8.66
CA MET A 143 -3.16 8.14 9.09
C MET A 143 -3.73 7.17 8.04
N ALA A 144 -3.69 7.55 6.75
CA ALA A 144 -4.18 6.70 5.68
C ALA A 144 -3.38 5.39 5.55
N ALA A 145 -2.04 5.47 5.56
CA ALA A 145 -1.18 4.29 5.51
C ALA A 145 -1.39 3.36 6.73
N GLN A 146 -1.51 3.93 7.94
CA GLN A 146 -1.82 3.16 9.15
C GLN A 146 -3.19 2.50 9.06
N ARG A 147 -4.21 3.20 8.53
CA ARG A 147 -5.53 2.64 8.34
C ARG A 147 -5.52 1.46 7.36
N MET A 148 -4.74 1.55 6.29
CA MET A 148 -4.54 0.43 5.36
C MET A 148 -3.83 -0.75 6.05
N LEU A 149 -2.77 -0.50 6.82
CA LEU A 149 -2.04 -1.55 7.54
C LEU A 149 -2.89 -2.29 8.58
N ARG A 150 -3.89 -1.64 9.18
CA ARG A 150 -4.82 -2.28 10.14
C ARG A 150 -5.69 -3.38 9.53
N HIS A 151 -5.73 -3.52 8.21
CA HIS A 151 -6.38 -4.68 7.57
C HIS A 151 -5.68 -6.01 7.89
N TRP A 152 -4.41 -5.95 8.32
CA TRP A 152 -3.66 -7.10 8.82
C TRP A 152 -3.55 -7.03 10.35
N GLU A 153 -4.22 -7.95 11.05
CA GLU A 153 -4.10 -8.08 12.52
C GLU A 153 -2.68 -8.50 12.92
N GLN A 154 -2.02 -9.30 12.08
CA GLN A 154 -0.63 -9.72 12.21
C GLN A 154 0.08 -9.54 10.86
N PRO A 155 1.39 -9.22 10.87
CA PRO A 155 2.19 -9.17 9.65
C PRO A 155 2.06 -10.47 8.84
N PRO A 156 1.75 -10.43 7.53
CA PRO A 156 1.70 -11.60 6.66
C PRO A 156 3.12 -12.06 6.27
N ILE A 157 3.98 -12.26 7.27
CA ILE A 157 5.32 -12.82 7.11
C ILE A 157 5.21 -14.35 7.10
N LYS A 158 6.01 -14.99 6.26
CA LYS A 158 6.24 -16.43 6.36
C LYS A 158 6.87 -16.67 7.72
N SER A 159 6.30 -17.59 8.51
CA SER A 159 6.94 -18.05 9.74
C SER A 159 8.34 -18.55 9.37
N ASP A 160 9.37 -18.04 10.04
CA ASP A 160 10.71 -18.62 9.96
C ASP A 160 10.58 -20.05 10.55
N GLU A 161 10.57 -21.07 9.69
CA GLU A 161 10.76 -22.47 10.08
C GLU A 161 12.21 -22.70 10.53
#